data_AF-A0A0Q5MIG7-F1
#
_entry.id   AF-A0A0Q5MIG7-F1
#
_cell.length_a   1.000
_cell.length_b   1.000
_cell.length_c   1.000
_cell.angle_alpha   90.00
_cell.angle_beta   90.00
_cell.angle_gamma   90.00
#
_symmetry.space_group_name_H-M   'P 1'
#
loop_
_entity.id
_entity.type
_entity.pdbx_description
1 polymer ?
#
loop_
_entity_poly.entity_id
_entity_poly.type
_entity_poly.pdbx_seq_one_letter_code
_entity_poly.pdbx_strand_id
1 'polypeptide(L)'
;MVASARVLGLVAALALVGGGVSIAVAQSGLPNRVSGSETAPPWPVPAVADRPERAAEAGLTNVWGEDLAMHVHSHLSITVDGESVTVPGDIGHDADTRFAAPLHTHDTTGIVHVESPRRETLVLGQLFTEWDVHLDATSIGSLGADDGYTLTTFVGGSRYGGDPAGIRLGDFDDIALVLAPTGEAVTAPPAFDWPDDYR
;
A
#
# COMPACT_ATOMS: atom_id res chain seq x y z
N MET A 1 59.48 12.70 -27.75
CA MET A 1 58.63 11.51 -27.68
C MET A 1 57.23 11.96 -27.29
N VAL A 2 56.21 11.41 -27.98
CA VAL A 2 54.74 11.55 -27.80
C VAL A 2 54.15 12.90 -28.29
N ALA A 3 53.73 13.01 -29.56
CA ALA A 3 52.42 12.67 -30.19
C ALA A 3 51.39 13.82 -30.05
N SER A 4 51.03 14.54 -31.12
CA SER A 4 49.90 14.28 -32.08
C SER A 4 48.52 14.39 -31.40
N ALA A 5 47.48 15.07 -31.89
CA ALA A 5 47.08 15.43 -33.24
C ALA A 5 46.09 16.62 -33.23
N ARG A 6 45.92 17.27 -34.40
CA ARG A 6 44.86 18.26 -34.68
C ARG A 6 43.58 17.54 -35.10
N VAL A 7 42.41 18.06 -34.69
CA VAL A 7 41.13 17.84 -35.39
C VAL A 7 40.42 19.17 -35.56
N LEU A 8 40.08 19.47 -36.81
CA LEU A 8 39.32 20.62 -37.31
C LEU A 8 37.89 20.58 -36.77
N GLY A 9 37.36 21.75 -36.41
CA GLY A 9 35.97 21.93 -36.02
C GLY A 9 35.01 21.78 -37.20
N LEU A 10 33.86 21.18 -36.92
CA LEU A 10 32.65 21.30 -37.73
C LEU A 10 31.58 21.98 -36.87
N VAL A 11 31.18 23.17 -37.27
CA VAL A 11 30.03 23.89 -36.70
C VAL A 11 28.77 23.26 -37.29
N ALA A 12 27.98 22.57 -36.45
CA ALA A 12 26.62 22.19 -36.78
C ALA A 12 25.66 23.16 -36.09
N ALA A 13 25.11 24.10 -36.86
CA ALA A 13 23.96 24.90 -36.45
C ALA A 13 22.72 23.99 -36.51
N LEU A 14 22.18 23.62 -35.34
CA LEU A 14 20.88 22.97 -35.25
C LEU A 14 19.83 24.02 -34.86
N ALA A 15 18.87 24.23 -35.74
CA ALA A 15 17.74 25.13 -35.54
C ALA A 15 16.89 24.66 -34.34
N LEU A 16 16.72 25.53 -33.35
CA LEU A 16 15.76 25.35 -32.26
C LEU A 16 14.33 25.54 -32.82
N VAL A 17 13.70 24.44 -33.20
CA VAL A 17 12.23 24.38 -33.28
C VAL A 17 11.74 23.97 -31.90
N GLY A 18 10.99 24.85 -31.26
CA GLY A 18 10.45 24.66 -29.91
C GLY A 18 9.63 23.38 -29.81
N GLY A 19 10.14 22.44 -29.03
CA GLY A 19 9.44 21.26 -28.56
C GLY A 19 10.06 20.90 -27.23
N GLY A 20 9.58 21.51 -26.15
CA GLY A 20 9.93 21.11 -24.81
C GLY A 20 9.49 19.66 -24.62
N VAL A 21 10.43 18.73 -24.73
CA VAL A 21 10.23 17.39 -24.19
C VAL A 21 10.26 17.58 -22.68
N SER A 22 9.08 17.76 -22.09
CA SER A 22 8.89 17.54 -20.66
C SER A 22 9.18 16.06 -20.43
N ILE A 23 10.42 15.74 -20.06
CA ILE A 23 10.72 14.46 -19.45
C ILE A 23 10.00 14.49 -18.11
N ALA A 24 8.76 14.01 -18.09
CA ALA A 24 8.11 13.64 -16.85
C ALA A 24 8.97 12.53 -16.26
N VAL A 25 9.80 12.87 -15.28
CA VAL A 25 10.33 11.89 -14.35
C VAL A 25 9.09 11.33 -13.66
N ALA A 26 8.61 10.18 -14.12
CA ALA A 26 7.66 9.39 -13.37
C ALA A 26 8.34 9.15 -12.02
N GLN A 27 7.85 9.77 -10.97
CA GLN A 27 8.10 9.29 -9.62
C GLN A 27 7.77 7.79 -9.70
N SER A 28 8.72 6.93 -9.33
CA SER A 28 8.46 5.50 -9.15
C SER A 28 7.19 5.41 -8.32
N GLY A 29 6.09 5.04 -8.98
CA GLY A 29 4.75 5.32 -8.50
C GLY A 29 4.47 4.47 -7.28
N LEU A 30 3.92 5.08 -6.23
CA LEU A 30 3.29 4.32 -5.16
C LEU A 30 2.33 3.29 -5.78
N PRO A 31 2.26 2.05 -5.24
CA PRO A 31 1.45 1.02 -5.85
C PRO A 31 0.00 1.48 -5.94
N ASN A 32 -0.58 1.31 -7.13
CA ASN A 32 -2.00 1.51 -7.39
C ASN A 32 -2.69 0.21 -7.84
N ARG A 33 -2.03 -0.91 -7.55
CA ARG A 33 -2.40 -2.32 -7.66
C ARG A 33 -1.29 -3.11 -6.97
N VAL A 34 -1.63 -4.25 -6.36
CA VAL A 34 -0.68 -5.19 -5.74
C VAL A 34 -0.81 -6.53 -6.45
N SER A 35 0.33 -7.12 -6.83
CA SER A 35 0.40 -8.52 -7.27
C SER A 35 0.94 -9.35 -6.10
N GLY A 36 0.06 -10.10 -5.44
CA GLY A 36 0.39 -10.97 -4.31
C GLY A 36 -0.29 -12.33 -4.45
N SER A 37 -0.46 -13.06 -3.34
CA SER A 37 -1.19 -14.33 -3.33
C SER A 37 -2.63 -14.15 -3.78
N GLU A 38 -3.05 -14.94 -4.77
CA GLU A 38 -4.44 -15.07 -5.23
C GLU A 38 -5.10 -16.30 -4.59
N THR A 39 -5.15 -16.32 -3.25
CA THR A 39 -5.88 -17.35 -2.48
C THR A 39 -7.14 -16.76 -1.83
N ALA A 40 -8.12 -17.60 -1.52
CA ALA A 40 -9.27 -17.20 -0.72
C ALA A 40 -8.84 -16.94 0.74
N PRO A 41 -9.55 -16.06 1.49
CA PRO A 41 -9.30 -15.88 2.92
C PRO A 41 -9.63 -17.16 3.73
N PRO A 42 -9.04 -17.32 4.94
CA PRO A 42 -8.21 -16.35 5.65
C PRO A 42 -6.78 -16.24 5.09
N TRP A 43 -6.28 -15.01 5.00
CA TRP A 43 -4.90 -14.73 4.60
C TRP A 43 -3.99 -14.67 5.84
N PRO A 44 -3.03 -15.60 6.00
CA PRO A 44 -2.14 -15.60 7.14
C PRO A 44 -1.18 -14.40 7.10
N VAL A 45 -0.66 -14.01 8.26
CA VAL A 45 0.51 -13.12 8.32
C VAL A 45 1.73 -13.82 7.68
N PRO A 46 2.60 -13.11 6.95
CA PRO A 46 3.86 -13.68 6.47
C PRO A 46 4.72 -14.23 7.61
N ALA A 47 5.47 -15.30 7.33
CA ALA A 47 6.39 -15.87 8.30
C ALA A 47 7.45 -14.83 8.69
N VAL A 48 7.92 -14.88 9.95
CA VAL A 48 8.89 -13.91 10.50
C VAL A 48 10.13 -13.74 9.59
N ALA A 49 10.61 -14.83 9.00
CA ALA A 49 11.78 -14.81 8.11
C ALA A 49 11.55 -14.04 6.80
N ASP A 50 10.29 -13.94 6.34
CA ASP A 50 9.94 -13.34 5.06
C ASP A 50 9.57 -11.85 5.20
N ARG A 51 9.19 -11.39 6.40
CA ARG A 51 8.72 -10.00 6.64
C ARG A 51 9.69 -8.92 6.13
N PRO A 52 11.02 -9.01 6.35
CA PRO A 52 11.95 -8.01 5.82
C PRO A 52 11.99 -7.95 4.29
N GLU A 53 11.87 -9.09 3.61
CA GLU A 53 11.85 -9.12 2.14
C GLU A 53 10.55 -8.54 1.60
N ARG A 54 9.41 -8.87 2.21
CA ARG A 54 8.10 -8.29 1.84
C ARG A 54 8.03 -6.78 2.05
N ALA A 55 8.60 -6.27 3.14
CA ALA A 55 8.77 -4.83 3.35
C ALA A 55 9.63 -4.20 2.25
N ALA A 56 10.74 -4.84 1.88
CA ALA A 56 11.59 -4.34 0.80
C ALA A 56 10.86 -4.33 -0.56
N GLU A 57 10.03 -5.33 -0.86
CA GLU A 57 9.15 -5.35 -2.04
C GLU A 57 8.15 -4.18 -2.03
N ALA A 58 7.65 -3.80 -0.85
CA ALA A 58 6.80 -2.63 -0.65
C ALA A 58 7.56 -1.28 -0.68
N GLY A 59 8.89 -1.31 -0.88
CA GLY A 59 9.75 -0.12 -0.84
C GLY A 59 9.98 0.42 0.57
N LEU A 60 9.78 -0.42 1.58
CA LEU A 60 9.89 -0.12 3.00
C LEU A 60 11.16 -0.75 3.60
N THR A 61 11.64 -0.17 4.69
CA THR A 61 12.86 -0.62 5.37
C THR A 61 12.63 -0.68 6.86
N ASN A 62 13.38 -1.51 7.59
CA ASN A 62 13.26 -1.57 9.05
C ASN A 62 13.55 -0.21 9.68
N VAL A 63 12.63 0.27 10.51
CA VAL A 63 12.71 1.52 11.29
C VAL A 63 12.63 1.28 12.80
N TRP A 64 12.75 0.03 13.24
CA TRP A 64 12.71 -0.31 14.65
C TRP A 64 13.70 0.52 15.48
N GLY A 65 13.18 1.24 16.47
CA GLY A 65 13.97 2.03 17.41
C GLY A 65 14.52 3.34 16.84
N GLU A 66 14.10 3.74 15.63
CA GLU A 66 14.38 5.07 15.08
C GLU A 66 13.47 6.13 15.73
N ASP A 67 13.91 7.39 15.73
CA ASP A 67 13.07 8.52 16.15
C ASP A 67 12.00 8.81 15.08
N LEU A 68 10.72 8.80 15.47
CA LEU A 68 9.60 8.98 14.54
C LEU A 68 9.34 10.47 14.23
N ALA A 69 9.28 10.80 12.94
CA ALA A 69 8.82 12.11 12.45
C ALA A 69 7.34 12.09 12.03
N MET A 70 6.75 10.91 11.89
CA MET A 70 5.36 10.64 11.56
C MET A 70 4.89 9.42 12.36
N HIS A 71 3.77 9.55 13.05
CA HIS A 71 3.11 8.51 13.83
C HIS A 71 1.60 8.75 13.70
N VAL A 72 0.94 8.00 12.83
CA VAL A 72 -0.51 8.12 12.57
C VAL A 72 -1.13 6.73 12.45
N HIS A 73 -2.44 6.66 12.64
CA HIS A 73 -3.17 5.39 12.66
C HIS A 73 -4.34 5.41 11.69
N SER A 74 -4.47 4.38 10.86
CA SER A 74 -5.67 4.15 10.05
C SER A 74 -6.32 2.83 10.46
N HIS A 75 -7.59 2.59 10.12
CA HIS A 75 -8.26 1.33 10.35
C HIS A 75 -8.62 0.67 9.01
N LEU A 76 -8.38 -0.63 8.91
CA LEU A 76 -8.75 -1.46 7.77
C LEU A 76 -9.71 -2.57 8.22
N SER A 77 -10.87 -2.63 7.59
CA SER A 77 -11.79 -3.75 7.68
C SER A 77 -12.01 -4.42 6.32
N ILE A 78 -12.19 -5.74 6.36
CA ILE A 78 -12.53 -6.53 5.18
C ILE A 78 -13.74 -7.41 5.51
N THR A 79 -14.72 -7.45 4.61
CA THR A 79 -15.87 -8.36 4.72
C THR A 79 -16.11 -9.09 3.41
N VAL A 80 -16.48 -10.37 3.50
CA VAL A 80 -16.90 -11.20 2.37
C VAL A 80 -18.29 -11.74 2.68
N ASP A 81 -19.28 -11.43 1.82
CA ASP A 81 -20.69 -11.86 2.00
C ASP A 81 -21.25 -11.52 3.39
N GLY A 82 -20.89 -10.34 3.91
CA GLY A 82 -21.31 -9.87 5.23
C GLY A 82 -20.53 -10.46 6.42
N GLU A 83 -19.65 -11.45 6.20
CA GLU A 83 -18.78 -12.00 7.23
C GLU A 83 -17.44 -11.27 7.29
N SER A 84 -16.94 -11.00 8.51
CA SER A 84 -15.66 -10.32 8.70
C SER A 84 -14.49 -11.23 8.36
N VAL A 85 -13.52 -10.71 7.60
CA VAL A 85 -12.23 -11.34 7.35
C VAL A 85 -11.19 -10.69 8.25
N THR A 86 -10.44 -11.51 8.98
CA THR A 86 -9.38 -11.02 9.88
C THR A 86 -8.25 -10.36 9.09
N VAL A 87 -7.95 -9.10 9.42
CA VAL A 87 -6.63 -8.50 9.18
C VAL A 87 -5.72 -8.97 10.32
N PRO A 88 -4.67 -9.76 10.04
CA PRO A 88 -3.82 -10.29 11.08
C PRO A 88 -2.94 -9.20 11.70
N GLY A 89 -2.55 -9.43 12.95
CA GLY A 89 -1.45 -8.69 13.57
C GLY A 89 -0.11 -9.08 12.94
N ASP A 90 0.89 -8.26 13.22
CA ASP A 90 2.29 -8.47 12.83
C ASP A 90 2.55 -8.47 11.31
N ILE A 91 1.68 -7.88 10.50
CA ILE A 91 2.05 -7.53 9.12
C ILE A 91 3.12 -6.45 9.22
N GLY A 92 4.30 -6.67 8.61
CA GLY A 92 5.39 -5.69 8.64
C GLY A 92 6.04 -5.47 10.01
N HIS A 93 5.72 -6.26 11.04
CA HIS A 93 6.20 -6.07 12.40
C HIS A 93 6.66 -7.39 13.04
N ASP A 94 7.72 -7.37 13.84
CA ASP A 94 8.15 -8.49 14.69
C ASP A 94 9.04 -7.98 15.85
N ALA A 95 8.55 -8.11 17.08
CA ALA A 95 9.26 -7.60 18.25
C ALA A 95 10.53 -8.41 18.60
N ASP A 96 10.49 -9.73 18.39
CA ASP A 96 11.58 -10.65 18.76
C ASP A 96 12.84 -10.40 17.92
N THR A 97 12.65 -10.13 16.62
CA THR A 97 13.73 -9.79 15.68
C THR A 97 14.00 -8.29 15.58
N ARG A 98 13.26 -7.45 16.34
CA ARG A 98 13.36 -5.98 16.30
C ARG A 98 13.18 -5.44 14.90
N PHE A 99 12.08 -5.84 14.29
CA PHE A 99 11.70 -5.45 12.95
C PHE A 99 10.37 -4.70 12.98
N ALA A 100 10.34 -3.52 12.37
CA ALA A 100 9.11 -2.80 12.05
C ALA A 100 9.33 -2.07 10.73
N ALA A 101 8.53 -2.35 9.72
CA ALA A 101 8.39 -1.47 8.58
C ALA A 101 7.63 -0.20 9.00
N PRO A 102 7.77 0.92 8.28
CA PRO A 102 7.06 2.16 8.61
C PRO A 102 5.54 2.02 8.51
N LEU A 103 5.05 0.95 7.90
CA LEU A 103 3.65 0.58 7.77
C LEU A 103 3.49 -0.82 8.36
N HIS A 104 2.63 -1.02 9.36
CA HIS A 104 2.47 -2.34 9.98
C HIS A 104 1.18 -2.49 10.79
N THR A 105 0.89 -3.70 11.28
CA THR A 105 -0.17 -3.96 12.27
C THR A 105 0.43 -4.60 13.52
N HIS A 106 -0.13 -4.32 14.70
CA HIS A 106 0.29 -4.97 15.96
C HIS A 106 -0.60 -6.15 16.36
N ASP A 107 -1.89 -6.12 16.00
CA ASP A 107 -2.85 -7.13 16.42
C ASP A 107 -3.98 -7.29 15.38
N THR A 108 -5.03 -8.03 15.74
CA THR A 108 -6.16 -8.34 14.85
C THR A 108 -7.27 -7.28 14.85
N THR A 109 -7.05 -6.09 15.42
CA THR A 109 -8.05 -5.02 15.41
C THR A 109 -8.23 -4.39 14.03
N GLY A 110 -7.26 -4.57 13.13
CA GLY A 110 -7.22 -3.89 11.84
C GLY A 110 -6.66 -2.47 11.91
N ILE A 111 -6.13 -2.02 13.05
CA ILE A 111 -5.38 -0.76 13.14
C ILE A 111 -4.06 -0.91 12.40
N VAL A 112 -3.86 -0.04 11.44
CA VAL A 112 -2.68 0.10 10.59
C VAL A 112 -1.86 1.28 11.11
N HIS A 113 -0.65 0.99 11.57
CA HIS A 113 0.30 1.95 12.09
C HIS A 113 1.14 2.50 10.95
N VAL A 114 1.28 3.83 10.93
CA VAL A 114 2.31 4.51 10.12
C VAL A 114 3.30 5.16 11.08
N GLU A 115 4.46 4.55 11.24
CA GLU A 115 5.54 4.95 12.14
C GLU A 115 6.82 5.15 11.35
N SER A 116 7.07 6.37 10.86
CA SER A 116 8.20 6.66 9.99
C SER A 116 9.17 7.69 10.58
N PRO A 117 10.50 7.52 10.42
CA PRO A 117 11.49 8.53 10.77
C PRO A 117 11.45 9.76 9.83
N ARG A 118 10.58 9.76 8.82
CA ARG A 118 10.42 10.84 7.85
C ARG A 118 8.96 11.04 7.50
N ARG A 119 8.59 12.28 7.14
CA ARG A 119 7.25 12.55 6.61
C ARG A 119 7.19 12.07 5.17
N GLU A 120 6.31 11.11 4.91
CA GLU A 120 6.14 10.53 3.60
C GLU A 120 4.66 10.18 3.35
N THR A 121 4.34 9.79 2.11
CA THR A 121 3.02 9.28 1.76
C THR A 121 3.13 7.77 1.63
N LEU A 122 2.40 7.06 2.47
CA LEU A 122 2.24 5.61 2.41
C LEU A 122 0.82 5.29 1.96
N VAL A 123 0.68 4.18 1.24
CA VAL A 123 -0.61 3.75 0.68
C VAL A 123 -0.96 2.33 1.10
N LEU A 124 -2.25 2.01 1.10
CA LEU A 124 -2.78 0.69 1.46
C LEU A 124 -2.12 -0.45 0.68
N GLY A 125 -1.77 -0.22 -0.59
CA GLY A 125 -1.09 -1.21 -1.42
C GLY A 125 0.28 -1.63 -0.88
N GLN A 126 0.98 -0.79 -0.12
CA GLN A 126 2.24 -1.19 0.50
C GLN A 126 1.98 -2.20 1.63
N LEU A 127 0.93 -2.02 2.44
CA LEU A 127 0.54 -3.00 3.46
C LEU A 127 0.15 -4.34 2.82
N PHE A 128 -0.61 -4.31 1.71
CA PHE A 128 -0.98 -5.54 0.98
C PHE A 128 0.21 -6.20 0.28
N THR A 129 1.22 -5.43 -0.12
CA THR A 129 2.50 -5.97 -0.61
C THR A 129 3.24 -6.67 0.53
N GLU A 130 3.29 -6.06 1.72
CA GLU A 130 3.88 -6.70 2.90
C GLU A 130 3.14 -7.98 3.30
N TRP A 131 1.82 -7.96 3.24
CA TRP A 131 0.95 -9.09 3.58
C TRP A 131 0.92 -10.19 2.50
N ASP A 132 1.48 -9.95 1.32
CA ASP A 132 1.42 -10.84 0.16
C ASP A 132 -0.01 -11.22 -0.27
N VAL A 133 -0.92 -10.24 -0.30
CA VAL A 133 -2.31 -10.44 -0.76
C VAL A 133 -2.55 -9.59 -1.99
N HIS A 134 -3.03 -10.21 -3.07
CA HIS A 134 -3.44 -9.48 -4.28
C HIS A 134 -4.49 -8.42 -3.93
N LEU A 135 -4.35 -7.20 -4.45
CA LEU A 135 -5.32 -6.13 -4.28
C LEU A 135 -5.35 -5.27 -5.53
N ASP A 136 -6.54 -5.12 -6.10
CA ASP A 136 -6.79 -4.13 -7.13
C ASP A 136 -8.20 -3.56 -7.03
N ALA A 137 -8.58 -2.72 -7.99
CA ALA A 137 -9.91 -2.09 -8.07
C ALA A 137 -11.10 -3.06 -8.04
N THR A 138 -10.88 -4.36 -8.26
CA THR A 138 -11.92 -5.35 -8.47
C THR A 138 -11.80 -6.61 -7.62
N SER A 139 -10.63 -6.89 -7.04
CA SER A 139 -10.40 -8.13 -6.29
C SER A 139 -9.48 -7.98 -5.08
N ILE A 140 -9.64 -8.93 -4.15
CA ILE A 140 -8.73 -9.16 -3.03
C ILE A 140 -8.40 -10.65 -2.97
N GLY A 141 -7.12 -11.01 -2.94
CA GLY A 141 -6.70 -12.40 -3.04
C GLY A 141 -7.30 -13.05 -4.29
N SER A 142 -7.94 -14.21 -4.12
CA SER A 142 -8.66 -14.89 -5.20
C SER A 142 -10.10 -14.45 -5.39
N LEU A 143 -10.60 -13.43 -4.69
CA LEU A 143 -12.02 -13.07 -4.71
C LEU A 143 -12.25 -11.81 -5.54
N GLY A 144 -12.97 -11.94 -6.65
CA GLY A 144 -13.38 -10.81 -7.48
C GLY A 144 -14.59 -11.12 -8.37
N ALA A 145 -14.68 -10.40 -9.49
CA ALA A 145 -15.79 -10.52 -10.44
C ALA A 145 -15.93 -11.95 -11.01
N ASP A 146 -14.81 -12.61 -11.31
CA ASP A 146 -14.80 -13.98 -11.85
C ASP A 146 -15.29 -15.02 -10.83
N ASP A 147 -15.25 -14.69 -9.54
CA ASP A 147 -15.75 -15.51 -8.43
C ASP A 147 -17.16 -15.12 -7.99
N GLY A 148 -17.81 -14.23 -8.74
CA GLY A 148 -19.18 -13.77 -8.46
C GLY A 148 -19.27 -12.67 -7.40
N TYR A 149 -18.16 -12.05 -7.00
CA TYR A 149 -18.15 -10.94 -6.05
C TYR A 149 -17.94 -9.57 -6.71
N THR A 150 -18.47 -8.53 -6.09
CA THR A 150 -18.15 -7.14 -6.39
C THR A 150 -17.43 -6.51 -5.20
N LEU A 151 -16.21 -6.02 -5.41
CA LEU A 151 -15.49 -5.22 -4.44
C LEU A 151 -16.05 -3.79 -4.41
N THR A 152 -16.55 -3.35 -3.26
CA THR A 152 -16.86 -1.93 -2.99
C THR A 152 -15.97 -1.44 -1.88
N THR A 153 -15.29 -0.31 -2.12
CA THR A 153 -14.43 0.32 -1.13
C THR A 153 -15.13 1.53 -0.51
N PHE A 154 -14.96 1.71 0.80
CA PHE A 154 -15.37 2.90 1.53
C PHE A 154 -14.19 3.53 2.27
N VAL A 155 -14.16 4.86 2.35
CA VAL A 155 -13.24 5.64 3.18
C VAL A 155 -14.07 6.63 3.98
N GLY A 156 -14.00 6.57 5.31
CA GLY A 156 -14.80 7.42 6.21
C GLY A 156 -16.31 7.30 5.97
N GLY A 157 -16.77 6.08 5.66
CA GLY A 157 -18.18 5.79 5.35
C GLY A 157 -18.66 6.21 3.95
N SER A 158 -17.81 6.85 3.13
CA SER A 158 -18.15 7.27 1.77
C SER A 158 -17.57 6.32 0.73
N ARG A 159 -18.32 6.02 -0.34
CA ARG A 159 -17.82 5.17 -1.44
C ARG A 159 -16.57 5.78 -2.06
N TYR A 160 -15.54 4.97 -2.21
CA TYR A 160 -14.30 5.30 -2.88
C TYR A 160 -14.28 4.65 -4.27
N GLY A 161 -14.05 5.46 -5.31
CA GLY A 161 -14.13 5.02 -6.72
C GLY A 161 -12.78 4.70 -7.38
N GLY A 162 -11.66 4.86 -6.67
CA GLY A 162 -10.33 4.52 -7.17
C GLY A 162 -9.93 3.08 -6.85
N ASP A 163 -8.75 2.68 -7.31
CA ASP A 163 -8.13 1.42 -6.86
C ASP A 163 -7.76 1.53 -5.37
N PRO A 164 -8.22 0.62 -4.50
CA PRO A 164 -7.96 0.67 -3.07
C PRO A 164 -6.47 0.59 -2.74
N ALA A 165 -5.63 -0.05 -3.56
CA ALA A 165 -4.20 -0.09 -3.34
C ALA A 165 -3.56 1.31 -3.31
N GLY A 166 -4.16 2.28 -4.01
CA GLY A 166 -3.69 3.67 -4.03
C GLY A 166 -4.21 4.57 -2.90
N ILE A 167 -5.00 4.05 -1.96
CA ILE A 167 -5.52 4.84 -0.84
C ILE A 167 -4.36 5.29 0.04
N ARG A 168 -4.21 6.61 0.23
CA ARG A 168 -3.24 7.18 1.15
C ARG A 168 -3.70 6.95 2.58
N LEU A 169 -2.75 6.63 3.46
CA LEU A 169 -3.02 6.38 4.86
C LEU A 169 -2.82 7.66 5.68
N GLY A 170 -3.93 8.22 6.14
CA GLY A 170 -4.00 9.36 7.06
C GLY A 170 -4.46 8.94 8.45
N ASP A 171 -4.28 9.86 9.39
CA ASP A 171 -4.69 9.66 10.79
C ASP A 171 -6.22 9.58 10.91
N PHE A 172 -6.69 8.54 11.57
CA PHE A 172 -8.09 8.13 11.73
C PHE A 172 -8.85 7.87 10.43
N ASP A 173 -8.16 7.60 9.32
CA ASP A 173 -8.83 7.08 8.12
C ASP A 173 -9.44 5.71 8.44
N ASP A 174 -10.73 5.54 8.13
CA ASP A 174 -11.46 4.28 8.29
C ASP A 174 -11.79 3.69 6.92
N ILE A 175 -11.09 2.63 6.55
CA ILE A 175 -11.12 1.99 5.24
C ILE A 175 -11.87 0.66 5.37
N ALA A 176 -12.88 0.48 4.52
CA ALA A 176 -13.61 -0.78 4.44
C ALA A 176 -13.56 -1.34 3.02
N LEU A 177 -13.09 -2.58 2.89
CA LEU A 177 -13.12 -3.35 1.66
C LEU A 177 -14.24 -4.39 1.75
N VAL A 178 -15.31 -4.20 0.98
CA VAL A 178 -16.52 -5.01 1.06
C VAL A 178 -16.68 -5.83 -0.22
N LEU A 179 -16.46 -7.14 -0.14
CA LEU A 179 -16.81 -8.09 -1.19
C LEU A 179 -18.22 -8.64 -0.92
N ALA A 180 -19.15 -8.41 -1.82
CA ALA A 180 -20.51 -8.94 -1.75
C ALA A 180 -20.89 -9.66 -3.06
N PRO A 181 -21.85 -10.60 -3.05
CA PRO A 181 -22.37 -11.21 -4.26
C PRO A 181 -22.73 -10.16 -5.33
N THR A 182 -22.40 -10.46 -6.58
CA THR A 182 -22.59 -9.51 -7.68
C THR A 182 -24.06 -9.12 -7.83
N GLY A 183 -24.31 -7.82 -7.85
CA GLY A 183 -25.66 -7.25 -7.92
C GLY A 183 -26.28 -6.92 -6.56
N GLU A 184 -25.62 -7.28 -5.45
CA GLU A 184 -26.05 -6.87 -4.12
C GLU A 184 -25.68 -5.42 -3.82
N ALA A 185 -26.64 -4.68 -3.23
CA ALA A 185 -26.41 -3.32 -2.80
C ALA A 185 -25.74 -3.31 -1.42
N VAL A 186 -24.50 -2.83 -1.36
CA VAL A 186 -23.76 -2.66 -0.10
C VAL A 186 -23.77 -1.21 0.39
N THR A 187 -23.82 -1.06 1.70
CA THR A 187 -23.65 0.20 2.43
C THR A 187 -22.35 0.17 3.24
N ALA A 188 -21.83 1.33 3.60
CA ALA A 188 -20.66 1.39 4.46
C ALA A 188 -20.92 0.70 5.81
N PRO A 189 -19.92 0.01 6.40
CA PRO A 189 -20.02 -0.44 7.78
C PRO A 189 -20.12 0.75 8.75
N PRO A 190 -20.54 0.51 10.01
CA PRO A 190 -20.39 1.49 11.07
C PRO A 190 -18.95 1.98 11.18
N ALA A 191 -18.77 3.25 11.55
CA ALA A 191 -17.44 3.80 11.79
C ALA A 191 -16.71 3.01 12.89
N PHE A 192 -15.41 2.81 12.72
CA PHE A 192 -14.58 2.16 13.71
C PHE A 192 -14.57 2.91 15.04
N ASP A 193 -14.79 2.18 16.14
CA ASP A 193 -14.71 2.74 17.50
C ASP A 193 -13.27 2.67 18.00
N TRP A 194 -12.54 3.75 17.76
CA TRP A 194 -11.15 3.89 18.17
C TRP A 194 -10.96 3.74 19.69
N PRO A 195 -10.02 2.91 20.15
CA PRO A 195 -9.68 2.83 21.57
C PRO A 195 -9.19 4.17 22.10
N ASP A 196 -9.43 4.45 23.39
CA ASP A 196 -9.12 5.75 23.99
C ASP A 196 -7.62 6.10 23.95
N ASP A 197 -6.72 5.12 23.94
CA ASP A 197 -5.27 5.34 23.84
C ASP A 197 -4.83 5.88 22.45
N TYR A 198 -5.74 5.87 21.47
CA TYR A 198 -5.56 6.45 20.14
C TYR A 198 -6.27 7.82 20.02
N ARG A 199 -6.81 8.44 21.07
CA ARG A 199 -7.57 9.71 20.97
C ARG A 199 -6.84 10.93 21.55
#